data_AF-A0A3P7LEY8-F1
#
_entry.id   AF-A0A3P7LEY8-F1
#
_cell.length_a   1.000
_cell.length_b   1.000
_cell.length_c   1.000
_cell.angle_alpha   90.00
_cell.angle_beta   90.00
_cell.angle_gamma   90.00
#
_symmetry.space_group_name_H-M   'P 1'
#
loop_
_entity.id
_entity.type
_entity.pdbx_description
1 polymer ?
#
loop_
_entity_poly.entity_id
_entity_poly.type
_entity_poly.pdbx_seq_one_letter_code
_entity_poly.pdbx_strand_id
1 'polypeptide(L)'
;MKAILSRQSIADCVAKDANLTSISVTPMGIPLLGFSTGTIFTFSLDMNCWQIVDSVTPLMKLCDSVDAEELPDGPVGRLLKRRKRDESSITGSLSKLSDVLSDLKEQGYVCGTLRSALREDVEKIIASDPVTSSLVKSKETGGLVF
;
A
#
# COMPACT_ATOMS: atom_id res chain seq x y z
N MET A 1 20.72 14.07 -19.76
CA MET A 1 20.03 12.87 -19.23
C MET A 1 20.40 12.76 -17.75
N LYS A 2 19.44 12.85 -16.82
CA LYS A 2 19.72 12.77 -15.38
C LYS A 2 19.36 11.36 -14.89
N ALA A 3 20.30 10.66 -14.27
CA ALA A 3 20.02 9.37 -13.64
C ALA A 3 19.13 9.61 -12.42
N ILE A 4 18.04 8.87 -12.32
CA ILE A 4 17.13 8.87 -11.15
C ILE A 4 17.60 7.90 -10.06
N LEU A 5 18.39 6.89 -10.44
CA LEU A 5 18.97 5.90 -9.55
C LEU A 5 20.42 5.67 -9.98
N SER A 6 21.36 5.79 -9.05
CA SER A 6 22.75 5.41 -9.25
C SER A 6 22.93 3.89 -9.12
N ARG A 7 24.10 3.35 -9.45
CA ARG A 7 24.36 1.90 -9.30
C ARG A 7 24.15 1.49 -7.83
N GLN A 8 23.12 0.68 -7.59
CA GLN A 8 22.83 0.07 -6.29
C GLN A 8 23.17 -1.42 -6.34
N SER A 9 23.75 -1.92 -5.25
CA SER A 9 23.98 -3.36 -5.09
C SER A 9 22.65 -4.07 -4.93
N ILE A 10 22.46 -5.20 -5.62
CA ILE A 10 21.28 -6.06 -5.43
C ILE A 10 21.54 -7.17 -4.40
N ALA A 11 22.72 -7.21 -3.78
CA ALA A 11 23.09 -8.25 -2.83
C ALA A 11 22.11 -8.33 -1.66
N ASP A 12 21.57 -7.19 -1.21
CA ASP A 12 20.59 -7.11 -0.12
C ASP A 12 19.23 -7.75 -0.47
N CYS A 13 18.95 -7.92 -1.77
CA CYS A 13 17.72 -8.57 -2.26
C CYS A 13 17.87 -10.09 -2.42
N VAL A 14 19.11 -10.59 -2.49
CA VAL A 14 19.39 -11.99 -2.84
C VAL A 14 19.39 -12.83 -1.57
N ALA A 15 18.34 -13.65 -1.41
CA ALA A 15 18.35 -14.74 -0.45
C ALA A 15 19.14 -15.94 -1.00
N LYS A 16 19.61 -16.82 -0.09
CA LYS A 16 20.27 -18.07 -0.47
C LYS A 16 19.36 -18.87 -1.41
N ASP A 17 19.93 -19.39 -2.50
CA ASP A 17 19.24 -20.20 -3.53
C ASP A 17 18.10 -19.47 -4.28
N ALA A 18 18.02 -18.13 -4.17
CA ALA A 18 17.08 -17.31 -4.92
C ALA A 18 17.65 -16.89 -6.28
N ASN A 19 16.90 -17.15 -7.35
CA ASN A 19 17.23 -16.71 -8.71
C ASN A 19 16.39 -15.50 -9.09
N LEU A 20 16.96 -14.54 -9.82
CA LEU A 20 16.21 -13.43 -10.40
C LEU A 20 15.33 -13.96 -11.54
N THR A 21 14.01 -13.82 -11.42
CA THR A 21 13.02 -14.36 -12.37
C THR A 21 12.35 -13.28 -13.22
N SER A 22 12.27 -12.05 -12.73
CA SER A 22 11.70 -10.94 -13.50
C SER A 22 12.36 -9.60 -13.16
N ILE A 23 12.42 -8.73 -14.18
CA ILE A 23 12.84 -7.33 -14.04
C ILE A 23 11.81 -6.49 -14.79
N SER A 24 11.32 -5.44 -14.15
CA SER A 24 10.53 -4.40 -14.83
C SER A 24 10.88 -3.03 -14.28
N VAL A 25 10.46 -1.99 -14.98
CA VAL A 25 10.71 -0.60 -14.60
C VAL A 25 9.38 0.13 -14.62
N THR A 26 9.08 0.87 -13.55
CA THR A 26 7.84 1.67 -13.48
C THR A 26 7.92 2.86 -14.45
N PRO A 27 6.80 3.52 -14.79
CA PRO A 27 6.84 4.75 -15.59
C PRO A 27 7.69 5.87 -14.98
N MET A 28 7.87 5.86 -13.65
CA MET A 28 8.76 6.77 -12.93
C MET A 28 10.23 6.33 -12.95
N GLY A 29 10.54 5.21 -13.61
CA GLY A 29 11.88 4.69 -13.79
C GLY A 29 12.43 3.88 -12.60
N ILE A 30 11.58 3.52 -11.63
CA ILE A 30 11.98 2.74 -10.45
C ILE A 30 12.02 1.24 -10.83
N PRO A 31 13.10 0.50 -10.49
CA PRO A 31 13.19 -0.92 -10.81
C PRO A 31 12.33 -1.78 -9.89
N LEU A 32 11.77 -2.85 -10.46
CA LEU A 32 11.12 -3.95 -9.76
C LEU A 32 11.85 -5.25 -10.07
N LEU A 33 12.31 -5.95 -9.04
CA LEU A 33 13.06 -7.20 -9.14
C LEU A 33 12.26 -8.34 -8.51
N GLY A 34 11.84 -9.31 -9.32
CA GLY A 34 11.16 -10.51 -8.84
C GLY A 34 12.11 -11.69 -8.73
N PHE A 35 12.07 -12.40 -7.61
CA PHE A 35 12.91 -13.57 -7.35
C PHE A 35 12.09 -14.87 -7.35
N SER A 36 12.76 -16.01 -7.54
CA SER A 36 12.16 -17.36 -7.53
C SER A 36 11.52 -17.73 -6.20
N THR A 37 11.90 -17.05 -5.11
CA THR A 37 11.25 -17.14 -3.79
C THR A 37 9.85 -16.52 -3.79
N GLY A 38 9.45 -15.86 -4.86
CA GLY A 38 8.21 -15.10 -4.97
C GLY A 38 8.26 -13.71 -4.33
N THR A 39 9.43 -13.28 -3.86
CA THR A 39 9.61 -11.93 -3.29
C THR A 39 9.87 -10.92 -4.41
N ILE A 40 9.24 -9.76 -4.30
CA ILE A 40 9.41 -8.64 -5.24
C ILE A 40 10.00 -7.46 -4.50
N PHE A 41 11.11 -6.93 -5.00
CA PHE A 41 11.78 -5.76 -4.46
C PHE A 41 11.59 -4.53 -5.34
N THR A 42 11.46 -3.36 -4.73
CA THR A 42 11.56 -2.04 -5.35
C THR A 42 12.64 -1.22 -4.66
N PHE A 43 13.20 -0.20 -5.30
CA PHE A 43 14.12 0.73 -4.63
C PHE A 43 13.39 2.01 -4.21
N SER A 44 13.47 2.35 -2.92
CA SER A 44 13.01 3.64 -2.41
C SER A 44 14.10 4.68 -2.57
N LEU A 45 13.81 5.75 -3.31
CA LEU A 45 14.75 6.86 -3.46
C LEU A 45 14.90 7.67 -2.17
N ASP A 46 13.82 7.87 -1.43
CA ASP A 46 13.81 8.71 -0.23
C ASP A 46 14.56 8.04 0.93
N MET A 47 14.38 6.73 1.10
CA MET A 47 15.09 5.95 2.12
C MET A 47 16.43 5.39 1.62
N ASN A 48 16.69 5.51 0.31
CA ASN A 48 17.88 4.99 -0.35
C ASN A 48 18.15 3.50 -0.04
N CYS A 49 17.11 2.67 -0.15
CA CYS A 49 17.20 1.24 0.16
C CYS A 49 16.25 0.39 -0.69
N TRP A 50 16.52 -0.91 -0.75
CA TRP A 50 15.60 -1.90 -1.30
C TRP A 50 14.48 -2.19 -0.32
N GLN A 51 13.26 -2.27 -0.83
CA GLN A 51 12.06 -2.59 -0.07
C GLN A 51 11.31 -3.75 -0.71
N ILE A 52 10.74 -4.59 0.15
CA ILE A 52 9.85 -5.67 -0.29
C ILE A 52 8.48 -5.06 -0.59
N VAL A 53 8.01 -5.25 -1.83
CA VAL A 53 6.66 -4.83 -2.28
C VAL A 53 5.66 -5.97 -2.08
N ASP A 54 6.10 -7.20 -2.28
CA ASP A 54 5.31 -8.41 -2.06
C ASP A 54 6.26 -9.54 -1.62
N SER A 55 5.79 -10.41 -0.73
CA SER A 55 6.49 -11.62 -0.33
C SER A 55 5.52 -12.79 -0.21
N VAL A 56 5.96 -13.98 -0.66
CA VAL A 56 5.12 -15.18 -0.62
C VAL A 56 5.10 -15.83 0.77
N THR A 57 5.90 -15.37 1.74
CA THR A 57 6.02 -16.00 3.06
C THR A 57 4.66 -16.16 3.76
N PRO A 58 4.25 -17.41 4.11
CA PRO A 58 2.91 -17.70 4.62
C PRO A 58 2.53 -16.99 5.92
N LEU A 59 3.53 -16.57 6.73
CA LEU A 59 3.32 -16.08 8.09
C LEU A 59 2.82 -14.63 8.20
N MET A 60 2.85 -13.83 7.13
CA MET A 60 2.24 -12.49 7.09
C MET A 60 0.95 -12.42 6.25
N LYS A 61 0.59 -13.51 5.55
CA LYS A 61 -0.57 -13.56 4.63
C LYS A 61 -1.91 -13.81 5.33
N LEU A 62 -1.99 -13.60 6.64
CA LEU A 62 -3.17 -13.95 7.42
C LEU A 62 -4.29 -12.89 7.40
N CYS A 63 -4.14 -11.74 6.71
CA CYS A 63 -5.12 -10.65 6.89
C CYS A 63 -5.56 -9.81 5.68
N ASP A 64 -5.02 -9.93 4.46
CA ASP A 64 -5.35 -8.96 3.41
C ASP A 64 -6.19 -9.56 2.26
N SER A 65 -7.49 -9.24 2.28
CA SER A 65 -8.44 -9.43 1.18
C SER A 65 -8.50 -8.15 0.33
N VAL A 66 -8.11 -8.22 -0.94
CA VAL A 66 -8.36 -7.16 -1.93
C VAL A 66 -8.93 -7.84 -3.18
N ASP A 67 -10.12 -7.41 -3.61
CA ASP A 67 -10.74 -7.94 -4.83
C ASP A 67 -9.88 -7.61 -6.06
N ALA A 68 -9.50 -8.65 -6.81
CA ALA A 68 -8.60 -8.53 -7.95
C ALA A 68 -9.18 -7.68 -9.12
N GLU A 69 -10.49 -7.45 -9.12
CA GLU A 69 -11.21 -6.61 -10.09
C GLU A 69 -11.00 -5.10 -9.86
N GLU A 70 -10.73 -4.66 -8.62
CA GLU A 70 -10.55 -3.23 -8.28
C GLU A 70 -9.09 -2.75 -8.31
N LEU A 71 -8.13 -3.64 -8.54
CA LEU A 71 -6.73 -3.25 -8.60
C LEU A 71 -6.47 -2.45 -9.89
N PRO A 72 -5.96 -1.21 -9.82
CA PRO A 72 -5.65 -0.42 -11.01
C PRO A 72 -4.59 -1.14 -11.86
N ASP A 73 -4.60 -0.94 -13.17
CA ASP A 73 -3.63 -1.53 -14.13
C ASP A 73 -2.21 -0.95 -14.01
N GLY A 74 -1.81 -0.59 -12.78
CA GLY A 74 -0.47 -0.19 -12.43
C GLY A 74 0.50 -1.37 -12.34
N PRO A 75 1.82 -1.10 -12.29
CA PRO A 75 2.86 -2.13 -12.18
C PRO A 75 2.66 -3.09 -10.99
N VAL A 76 2.21 -2.56 -9.85
CA VAL A 76 1.92 -3.35 -8.64
C VAL A 76 0.61 -4.12 -8.79
N GLY A 77 -0.47 -3.48 -9.28
CA GLY A 77 -1.76 -4.14 -9.48
C GLY A 77 -1.67 -5.35 -10.42
N ARG A 78 -0.91 -5.24 -11.53
CA ARG A 78 -0.65 -6.37 -12.44
C ARG A 78 0.07 -7.55 -11.77
N LEU A 79 0.91 -7.28 -10.77
CA LEU A 79 1.60 -8.32 -10.01
C LEU A 79 0.67 -8.95 -8.95
N LEU A 80 -0.21 -8.16 -8.34
CA LEU A 80 -1.11 -8.57 -7.26
C LEU A 80 -2.38 -9.29 -7.75
N LYS A 81 -2.89 -9.02 -8.97
CA LYS A 81 -4.11 -9.63 -9.57
C LYS A 81 -4.13 -11.16 -9.67
N ARG A 82 -3.07 -11.87 -9.25
CA ARG A 82 -2.94 -13.34 -9.33
C ARG A 82 -3.42 -14.11 -8.09
N ARG A 83 -4.11 -13.50 -7.12
CA ARG A 83 -4.45 -14.17 -5.84
C ARG A 83 -5.89 -13.85 -5.39
N LYS A 84 -6.63 -14.87 -4.93
CA LYS A 84 -7.99 -14.80 -4.36
C LYS A 84 -8.01 -15.57 -3.03
N ARG A 85 -8.66 -15.03 -1.97
CA ARG A 85 -9.67 -15.68 -1.07
C ARG A 85 -9.69 -15.22 0.42
N ASP A 86 -10.94 -15.06 0.91
CA ASP A 86 -11.62 -15.03 2.23
C ASP A 86 -11.17 -14.14 3.41
N GLU A 87 -12.15 -13.34 3.88
CA GLU A 87 -12.12 -12.39 5.00
C GLU A 87 -12.04 -13.06 6.38
N SER A 88 -11.14 -12.58 7.25
CA SER A 88 -11.40 -12.42 8.68
C SER A 88 -10.30 -11.62 9.39
N SER A 89 -10.66 -10.47 9.99
CA SER A 89 -10.20 -9.93 11.30
C SER A 89 -10.44 -8.41 11.41
N ILE A 90 -11.62 -7.98 11.85
CA ILE A 90 -12.11 -6.58 11.76
C ILE A 90 -11.79 -5.72 13.01
N THR A 91 -11.47 -6.31 14.17
CA THR A 91 -11.41 -5.56 15.46
C THR A 91 -10.11 -4.80 15.72
N GLY A 92 -8.98 -5.23 15.14
CA GLY A 92 -7.71 -4.50 15.21
C GLY A 92 -7.58 -3.34 14.20
N SER A 93 -8.61 -3.14 13.37
CA SER A 93 -8.59 -2.25 12.20
C SER A 93 -9.10 -0.85 12.49
N LEU A 94 -9.97 -0.66 13.50
CA LEU A 94 -10.61 0.66 13.76
C LEU A 94 -9.66 1.72 14.33
N SER A 95 -8.78 1.35 15.28
CA SER A 95 -7.79 2.30 15.82
C SER A 95 -6.79 2.72 14.74
N LYS A 96 -6.31 1.77 13.93
CA LYS A 96 -5.44 2.03 12.79
C LYS A 96 -6.10 2.98 11.77
N LEU A 97 -7.38 2.79 11.47
CA LEU A 97 -8.13 3.71 10.59
C LEU A 97 -8.26 5.11 11.20
N SER A 98 -8.45 5.22 12.52
CA SER A 98 -8.49 6.51 13.22
C SER A 98 -7.15 7.25 13.15
N ASP A 99 -6.04 6.51 13.32
CA ASP A 99 -4.69 7.04 13.21
C ASP A 99 -4.44 7.55 11.79
N VAL A 100 -4.77 6.76 10.77
CA VAL A 100 -4.67 7.16 9.35
C VAL A 100 -5.49 8.42 9.06
N LEU A 101 -6.74 8.49 9.52
CA LEU A 101 -7.58 9.68 9.34
C LEU A 101 -7.03 10.92 10.05
N SER A 102 -6.25 10.74 11.11
CA SER A 102 -5.59 11.83 11.84
C SER A 102 -4.33 12.28 11.11
N ASP A 103 -3.53 11.35 10.61
CA ASP A 103 -2.33 11.62 9.81
C ASP A 103 -2.67 12.36 8.50
N LEU A 104 -3.77 11.98 7.85
CA LEU A 104 -4.26 12.63 6.63
C LEU A 104 -4.87 14.03 6.87
N LYS A 105 -5.09 14.48 8.13
CA LYS A 105 -5.48 15.88 8.41
C LYS A 105 -4.34 16.86 8.18
N GLU A 106 -3.10 16.38 8.21
CA GLU A 106 -1.95 17.22 7.95
C GLU A 106 -1.99 17.79 6.53
N GLN A 107 -1.37 18.95 6.34
CA GLN A 107 -1.19 19.52 5.01
C GLN A 107 -0.12 18.75 4.22
N GLY A 108 -0.14 18.91 2.90
CA GLY A 108 0.87 18.37 2.00
C GLY A 108 0.37 17.19 1.16
N TYR A 109 1.32 16.39 0.70
CA TYR A 109 1.10 15.35 -0.30
C TYR A 109 1.64 14.00 0.17
N VAL A 110 0.94 12.93 -0.20
CA VAL A 110 1.41 11.54 -0.04
C VAL A 110 1.48 10.94 -1.43
N CYS A 111 2.68 10.52 -1.86
CA CYS A 111 2.91 9.94 -3.18
C CYS A 111 2.38 10.79 -4.35
N GLY A 112 2.41 12.13 -4.22
CA GLY A 112 1.91 13.07 -5.22
C GLY A 112 0.42 13.39 -5.13
N THR A 113 -0.34 12.74 -4.25
CA THR A 113 -1.76 13.03 -4.00
C THR A 113 -1.92 13.95 -2.80
N LEU A 114 -2.79 14.96 -2.91
CA LEU A 114 -3.08 15.87 -1.81
C LEU A 114 -3.70 15.10 -0.64
N ARG A 115 -3.17 15.28 0.58
CA ARG A 115 -3.64 14.58 1.79
C ARG A 115 -5.13 14.75 2.04
N SER A 116 -5.66 15.96 1.83
CA SER A 116 -7.10 16.22 2.01
C SER A 116 -7.98 15.47 1.02
N ALA A 117 -7.57 15.38 -0.25
CA ALA A 117 -8.31 14.62 -1.26
C ALA A 117 -8.32 13.12 -0.92
N LEU A 118 -7.15 12.57 -0.55
CA LEU A 118 -7.04 11.18 -0.11
C LEU A 118 -7.90 10.92 1.15
N ARG A 119 -7.92 11.87 2.09
CA ARG A 119 -8.75 11.81 3.29
C ARG A 119 -10.23 11.73 2.95
N GLU A 120 -10.72 12.58 2.05
CA GLU A 120 -12.12 12.57 1.62
C GLU A 120 -12.51 11.23 1.00
N ASP A 121 -11.65 10.63 0.18
CA ASP A 121 -11.91 9.33 -0.43
C ASP A 121 -11.93 8.19 0.61
N VAL A 122 -11.01 8.21 1.58
CA VAL A 122 -11.01 7.26 2.71
C VAL A 122 -12.25 7.44 3.58
N GLU A 123 -12.67 8.68 3.86
CA GLU A 123 -13.89 8.96 4.64
C GLU A 123 -15.15 8.44 3.93
N LYS A 124 -15.24 8.55 2.59
CA LYS A 124 -16.36 7.97 1.82
C LYS A 124 -16.41 6.44 1.96
N ILE A 125 -15.27 5.77 1.87
CA ILE A 125 -15.19 4.31 2.03
C ILE A 125 -15.62 3.91 3.44
N ILE A 126 -15.07 4.55 4.48
CA ILE A 126 -15.43 4.31 5.89
C ILE A 126 -16.92 4.57 6.13
N ALA A 127 -17.49 5.63 5.54
CA ALA A 127 -18.91 5.94 5.69
C ALA A 127 -19.83 4.87 5.07
N SER A 128 -19.36 4.17 4.03
CA SER A 128 -20.13 3.15 3.31
C SER A 128 -20.20 1.80 4.02
N ASP A 129 -19.25 1.51 4.92
CA ASP A 129 -19.22 0.27 5.71
C ASP A 129 -19.90 0.48 7.08
N PRO A 130 -20.97 -0.27 7.40
CA PRO A 130 -21.65 -0.18 8.70
C PRO A 130 -20.73 -0.35 9.92
N VAL A 131 -19.68 -1.15 9.82
CA VAL A 131 -18.78 -1.46 10.95
C VAL A 131 -17.84 -0.29 11.26
N THR A 132 -17.32 0.37 10.23
CA THR A 132 -16.33 1.45 10.36
C THR A 132 -16.97 2.85 10.35
N SER A 133 -18.22 3.00 9.88
CA SER A 133 -18.89 4.31 9.70
C SER A 133 -19.01 5.16 10.97
N SER A 134 -18.94 4.57 12.16
CA SER A 134 -18.95 5.31 13.43
C SER A 134 -17.77 6.29 13.58
N LEU A 135 -16.63 6.01 12.94
CA LEU A 135 -15.42 6.84 12.99
C LEU A 135 -15.60 8.23 12.36
N VAL A 136 -16.47 8.33 11.35
CA VAL A 136 -16.74 9.59 10.63
C VAL A 136 -18.04 10.25 11.09
N LYS A 137 -19.04 9.48 11.50
CA LYS A 137 -20.34 9.98 12.01
C LYS A 137 -20.23 10.70 13.36
N SER A 138 -19.21 10.40 14.17
CA SER A 138 -18.99 11.03 15.48
C SER A 138 -18.75 12.56 15.41
N LYS A 139 -18.55 13.14 14.21
CA LYS A 139 -18.26 14.57 14.05
C LYS A 139 -19.51 15.46 13.89
N GLU A 140 -20.69 14.88 13.69
CA GLU A 140 -21.92 15.63 13.40
C GLU A 140 -22.75 16.02 14.65
N THR A 141 -22.39 15.58 15.86
CA THR A 141 -23.14 15.92 17.09
C THR A 141 -22.66 17.19 17.81
N GLY A 142 -21.80 18.00 17.19
CA GLY A 142 -21.20 19.19 17.80
C GLY A 142 -21.81 20.55 17.44
N GLY A 143 -22.88 20.60 16.63
CA GLY A 143 -23.39 21.86 16.13
C GLY A 143 -24.89 21.85 15.90
N LEU A 144 -25.65 22.04 16.99
CA LEU A 144 -26.97 22.69 17.03
C LEU A 144 -27.42 22.67 18.50
N VAL A 145 -26.94 23.65 19.27
CA VAL A 145 -27.65 24.12 20.46
C VAL A 145 -28.35 25.40 20.02
N PHE A 146 -29.67 25.38 20.22
CA PHE A 146 -30.69 26.35 19.85
C PHE A 146 -30.33 27.82 20.11
#